data_AF-A0A7X6UDW7-F1
#
_entry.id   AF-A0A7X6UDW7-F1
#
_cell.length_a   1.000
_cell.length_b   1.000
_cell.length_c   1.000
_cell.angle_alpha   90.00
_cell.angle_beta   90.00
_cell.angle_gamma   90.00
#
_symmetry.space_group_name_H-M   'P 1'
#
loop_
_entity.id
_entity.type
_entity.pdbx_description
1 polymer ?
#
loop_
_entity_poly.entity_id
_entity_poly.type
_entity_poly.pdbx_seq_one_letter_code
_entity_poly.pdbx_strand_id
1 'polypeptide(L)'
;EVRVVPDAFDARFGALTRRYEYRLRGAGTRRDPLAARFTADVQAQLDRAMMQRASDRLLGLQDFTTFCKAREGATAVRELLRFEWRQTDDGALAATIEADAFCHSMVRALVGSVVAVGSSRITEHDLVALRDARERTSRFTVMPAHGLSLEEIRYPADELLVARVEHTRAKRDTDSVLS
;
A
#
# COMPACT_ATOMS: atom_id res chain seq x y z
N GLU A 1 -18.42 -16.60 -7.13
CA GLU A 1 -19.36 -16.30 -8.22
C GLU A 1 -18.56 -16.02 -9.49
N VAL A 2 -19.11 -16.33 -10.67
CA VAL A 2 -18.47 -16.04 -11.97
C VAL A 2 -19.42 -15.15 -12.75
N ARG A 3 -18.89 -14.13 -13.42
CA ARG A 3 -19.67 -13.15 -14.18
C ARG A 3 -19.13 -13.02 -15.60
N VAL A 4 -20.03 -12.99 -16.58
CA VAL A 4 -19.72 -12.62 -17.97
C VAL A 4 -19.51 -11.11 -18.05
N VAL A 5 -18.45 -10.68 -18.73
CA VAL A 5 -18.05 -9.27 -18.85
C VAL A 5 -18.05 -8.83 -20.32
N PRO A 6 -18.24 -7.53 -20.61
CA PRO A 6 -18.10 -7.00 -21.97
C PRO A 6 -16.66 -7.13 -22.50
N ASP A 7 -16.49 -7.13 -23.82
CA ASP A 7 -15.16 -7.16 -24.47
C ASP A 7 -14.26 -5.97 -24.07
N ALA A 8 -14.87 -4.85 -23.68
CA ALA A 8 -14.17 -3.67 -23.17
C ALA A 8 -13.53 -3.88 -21.78
N PHE A 9 -13.86 -4.96 -21.08
CA PHE A 9 -13.31 -5.25 -19.76
C PHE A 9 -11.82 -5.58 -19.83
N ASP A 10 -11.03 -4.85 -19.03
CA ASP A 10 -9.63 -5.16 -18.80
C ASP A 10 -9.38 -5.29 -17.29
N ALA A 11 -9.02 -6.50 -16.84
CA ALA A 11 -8.80 -6.79 -15.43
C ALA A 11 -7.70 -5.91 -14.79
N ARG A 12 -6.80 -5.34 -15.59
CA ARG A 12 -5.72 -4.48 -15.11
C ARG A 12 -6.09 -3.01 -15.26
N PHE A 13 -6.37 -2.56 -16.47
CA PHE A 13 -6.56 -1.14 -16.79
C PHE A 13 -7.98 -0.65 -16.49
N GLY A 14 -8.96 -1.56 -16.37
CA GLY A 14 -10.34 -1.22 -15.98
C GLY A 14 -10.54 -1.04 -14.48
N ALA A 15 -9.59 -1.46 -13.64
CA ALA A 15 -9.73 -1.36 -12.19
C ALA A 15 -9.72 0.10 -11.71
N LEU A 16 -10.67 0.46 -10.84
CA LEU A 16 -10.75 1.73 -10.13
C LEU A 16 -9.76 1.77 -8.98
N THR A 17 -9.85 0.79 -8.09
CA THR A 17 -9.03 0.68 -6.89
C THR A 17 -8.67 -0.76 -6.59
N ARG A 18 -7.63 -0.93 -5.77
CA ARG A 18 -7.18 -2.21 -5.23
C ARG A 18 -7.06 -2.08 -3.73
N ARG A 19 -7.61 -3.03 -2.98
CA ARG A 19 -7.48 -3.13 -1.53
C ARG A 19 -6.67 -4.35 -1.14
N TYR A 20 -5.64 -4.12 -0.34
CA TYR A 20 -4.82 -5.16 0.27
C TYR A 20 -5.01 -5.15 1.78
N GLU A 21 -4.90 -6.33 2.38
CA GLU A 21 -4.57 -6.47 3.79
C GLU A 21 -3.08 -6.81 3.92
N TYR A 22 -2.39 -6.18 4.86
CA TYR A 22 -1.07 -6.61 5.30
C TYR A 22 -1.08 -6.96 6.78
N ARG A 23 -0.75 -8.20 7.13
CA ARG A 23 -0.74 -8.70 8.50
C ARG A 23 0.67 -8.95 9.02
N LEU A 24 0.94 -8.47 10.23
CA LEU A 24 2.22 -8.64 10.91
C LEU A 24 2.05 -8.77 12.42
N ARG A 25 3.08 -9.30 13.09
CA ARG A 25 3.16 -9.34 14.55
C ARG A 25 4.49 -8.79 15.04
N GLY A 26 4.42 -8.04 16.13
CA GLY A 26 5.60 -7.54 16.83
C GLY A 26 6.20 -8.56 17.79
N ALA A 27 7.33 -8.22 18.39
CA ALA A 27 7.99 -9.03 19.40
C ALA A 27 7.06 -9.28 20.59
N GLY A 28 7.10 -10.48 21.18
CA GLY A 28 6.26 -10.85 22.32
C GLY A 28 4.78 -11.12 21.99
N THR A 29 4.34 -10.95 20.74
CA THR A 29 2.99 -11.35 20.31
C THR A 29 2.94 -12.87 20.10
N ARG A 30 1.89 -13.53 20.59
CA ARG A 30 1.70 -14.98 20.42
C ARG A 30 1.63 -15.32 18.93
N ARG A 31 2.32 -16.37 18.52
CA ARG A 31 2.21 -16.94 17.18
C ARG A 31 0.99 -17.87 17.11
N ASP A 32 0.01 -17.51 16.29
CA ASP A 32 -1.05 -18.44 15.87
C ASP A 32 -0.53 -19.32 14.72
N PRO A 33 -0.45 -20.67 14.89
CA PRO A 33 -0.04 -21.57 13.82
C PRO A 33 -0.92 -21.53 12.56
N LEU A 34 -2.22 -21.23 12.71
CA LEU A 34 -3.16 -21.21 11.58
C LEU A 34 -2.94 -19.98 10.69
N ALA A 35 -2.67 -18.82 11.30
CA ALA A 35 -2.40 -17.57 10.59
C ALA A 35 -0.91 -17.36 10.24
N ALA A 36 -0.01 -18.22 10.73
CA ALA A 36 1.43 -18.05 10.62
C ALA A 36 1.96 -17.93 9.18
N ARG A 37 1.31 -18.57 8.20
CA ARG A 37 1.68 -18.49 6.79
C ARG A 37 1.33 -17.14 6.14
N PHE A 38 0.44 -16.37 6.78
CA PHE A 38 -0.10 -15.11 6.27
C PHE A 38 0.24 -13.91 7.16
N THR A 39 1.11 -14.09 8.16
CA THR A 39 1.45 -13.06 9.15
C THR A 39 2.96 -12.90 9.24
N ALA A 40 3.46 -11.71 8.88
CA ALA A 40 4.88 -11.42 8.94
C ALA A 40 5.38 -11.20 10.38
N ASP A 41 6.57 -11.71 10.68
CA ASP A 41 7.27 -11.46 11.94
C ASP A 41 8.08 -10.16 11.91
N VAL A 42 7.93 -9.33 12.93
CA VAL A 42 8.76 -8.15 13.18
C VAL A 42 9.44 -8.30 14.54
N GLN A 43 10.78 -8.27 14.55
CA GLN A 43 11.60 -8.40 15.76
C GLN A 43 11.72 -7.06 16.52
N ALA A 44 10.59 -6.41 16.78
CA ALA A 44 10.50 -5.16 17.53
C ALA A 44 9.12 -5.02 18.20
N GLN A 45 9.05 -4.27 19.29
CA GLN A 45 7.77 -3.77 19.80
C GLN A 45 7.20 -2.75 18.81
N LEU A 46 5.89 -2.75 18.65
CA LEU A 46 5.20 -1.91 17.67
C LEU A 46 4.13 -1.07 18.35
N ASP A 47 4.28 0.24 18.26
CA ASP A 47 3.26 1.19 18.66
C ASP A 47 2.26 1.39 17.51
N ARG A 48 1.07 0.79 17.64
CA ARG A 48 -0.03 0.90 16.65
C ARG A 48 -0.47 2.36 16.45
N ALA A 49 -0.47 3.19 17.49
CA ALA A 49 -0.90 4.57 17.37
C ALA A 49 0.13 5.40 16.58
N MET A 50 1.43 5.19 16.81
CA MET A 50 2.48 5.76 15.96
C MET A 50 2.35 5.30 14.51
N MET A 51 2.09 4.00 14.30
CA MET A 51 1.91 3.45 12.96
C MET A 51 0.71 4.07 12.25
N GLN A 52 -0.41 4.28 12.94
CA GLN A 52 -1.58 4.92 12.36
C GLN A 52 -1.27 6.36 11.96
N ARG A 53 -0.70 7.18 12.86
CA ARG A 53 -0.36 8.57 12.53
C ARG A 53 0.60 8.67 11.36
N ALA A 54 1.61 7.80 11.31
CA ALA A 54 2.54 7.70 10.18
C ALA A 54 1.83 7.34 8.86
N SER A 55 0.84 6.45 8.91
CA SER A 55 0.05 6.04 7.75
C SER A 55 -0.81 7.18 7.23
N ASP A 56 -1.40 7.98 8.12
CA ASP A 56 -2.23 9.14 7.78
C ASP A 56 -1.42 10.20 6.99
N ARG A 57 -0.12 10.33 7.27
CA ARG A 57 0.77 11.25 6.53
C ARG A 57 0.98 10.86 5.06
N LEU A 58 0.69 9.62 4.70
CA LEU A 58 0.91 9.05 3.36
C LEU A 58 -0.36 9.06 2.48
N LEU A 59 -1.51 9.46 3.01
CA LEU A 59 -2.78 9.50 2.27
C LEU A 59 -2.82 10.59 1.21
N GLY A 60 -3.64 10.37 0.17
CA GLY A 60 -3.86 11.29 -0.94
C GLY A 60 -2.92 11.06 -2.13
N LEU A 61 -2.95 12.01 -3.06
CA LEU A 61 -2.14 12.00 -4.28
C LEU A 61 -0.69 12.40 -3.97
N GLN A 62 0.23 11.45 -4.10
CA GLN A 62 1.64 11.64 -3.77
C GLN A 62 2.57 10.93 -4.77
N ASP A 63 3.82 11.36 -4.84
CA ASP A 63 4.88 10.64 -5.54
C ASP A 63 5.49 9.59 -4.61
N PHE A 64 5.27 8.31 -4.92
CA PHE A 64 5.73 7.20 -4.09
C PHE A 64 7.06 6.59 -4.57
N THR A 65 7.89 7.34 -5.31
CA THR A 65 9.17 6.84 -5.86
C THR A 65 10.04 6.15 -4.79
N THR A 66 10.14 6.73 -3.60
CA THR A 66 10.87 6.16 -2.44
C THR A 66 10.41 4.75 -2.05
N PHE A 67 9.14 4.42 -2.30
CA PHE A 67 8.50 3.16 -1.93
C PHE A 67 8.38 2.19 -3.12
N CYS A 68 8.78 2.60 -4.32
CA CYS A 68 8.69 1.79 -5.52
C CYS A 68 10.01 1.08 -5.82
N LYS A 69 9.94 -0.17 -6.29
CA LYS A 69 11.06 -0.74 -7.04
C LYS A 69 11.11 -0.06 -8.41
N ALA A 70 12.26 0.51 -8.75
CA ALA A 70 12.48 1.23 -10.00
C ALA A 70 12.03 0.41 -11.22
N ARG A 71 11.29 1.07 -12.11
CA ARG A 71 10.87 0.55 -13.41
C ARG A 71 10.95 1.69 -14.41
N GLU A 72 11.76 1.50 -15.44
CA GLU A 72 11.98 2.49 -16.48
C GLU A 72 10.65 2.86 -17.17
N GLY A 73 10.43 4.16 -17.38
CA GLY A 73 9.24 4.71 -18.06
C GLY A 73 7.93 4.66 -17.26
N ALA A 74 7.92 4.23 -16.00
CA ALA A 74 6.73 4.19 -15.15
C ALA A 74 6.73 5.32 -14.12
N THR A 75 5.60 6.02 -13.97
CA THR A 75 5.43 7.01 -12.90
C THR A 75 5.10 6.32 -11.57
N ALA A 76 5.55 6.91 -10.46
CA ALA A 76 5.25 6.46 -9.10
C ALA A 76 4.15 7.30 -8.42
N VAL A 77 3.53 8.23 -9.16
CA VAL A 77 2.43 9.07 -8.66
C VAL A 77 1.17 8.23 -8.51
N ARG A 78 0.68 8.08 -7.29
CA ARG A 78 -0.52 7.29 -6.94
C ARG A 78 -1.37 8.05 -5.94
N GLU A 79 -2.64 7.70 -5.87
CA GLU A 79 -3.54 8.20 -4.85
C GLU A 79 -3.81 7.10 -3.82
N LEU A 80 -3.27 7.28 -2.62
CA LEU A 80 -3.51 6.38 -1.49
C LEU A 80 -4.79 6.79 -0.78
N LEU A 81 -5.82 5.95 -0.87
CA LEU A 81 -7.17 6.25 -0.39
C LEU A 81 -7.38 5.80 1.05
N ARG A 82 -6.72 4.72 1.48
CA ARG A 82 -6.85 4.16 2.83
C ARG A 82 -5.55 3.53 3.29
N PHE A 83 -5.21 3.76 4.55
CA PHE A 83 -4.09 3.08 5.22
C PHE A 83 -4.36 3.01 6.73
N GLU A 84 -5.15 2.02 7.14
CA GLU A 84 -5.69 1.92 8.50
C GLU A 84 -5.24 0.65 9.21
N TRP A 85 -4.98 0.75 10.51
CA TRP A 85 -4.49 -0.34 11.34
C TRP A 85 -5.51 -0.81 12.38
N ARG A 86 -5.75 -2.11 12.40
CA ARG A 86 -6.53 -2.79 13.44
C ARG A 86 -5.70 -3.87 14.12
N GLN A 87 -6.07 -4.20 15.35
CA GLN A 87 -5.62 -5.42 16.00
C GLN A 87 -6.56 -6.57 15.60
N THR A 88 -6.00 -7.73 15.30
CA THR A 88 -6.75 -8.96 15.02
C THR A 88 -6.97 -9.75 16.32
N ASP A 89 -7.91 -10.70 16.30
CA ASP A 89 -8.29 -11.47 17.49
C ASP A 89 -7.14 -12.34 18.06
N ASP A 90 -6.19 -12.74 17.22
CA ASP A 90 -4.96 -13.45 17.62
C ASP A 90 -3.84 -12.52 18.12
N GLY A 91 -4.11 -11.21 18.21
CA GLY A 91 -3.20 -10.19 18.73
C GLY A 91 -2.25 -9.58 17.70
N ALA A 92 -2.26 -10.03 16.43
CA ALA A 92 -1.49 -9.43 15.36
C ALA A 92 -2.03 -8.03 14.98
N LEU A 93 -1.26 -7.28 14.18
CA LEU A 93 -1.70 -6.05 13.55
C LEU A 93 -1.98 -6.31 12.07
N ALA A 94 -3.12 -5.81 11.59
CA ALA A 94 -3.51 -5.86 10.19
C ALA A 94 -3.73 -4.44 9.68
N ALA A 95 -3.11 -4.13 8.54
CA ALA A 95 -3.32 -2.88 7.82
C ALA A 95 -4.25 -3.12 6.63
N THR A 96 -5.27 -2.28 6.47
CA THR A 96 -6.02 -2.14 5.22
C THR A 96 -5.40 -1.03 4.40
N ILE A 97 -4.89 -1.37 3.21
CA ILE A 97 -4.25 -0.43 2.29
C ILE A 97 -5.03 -0.40 0.98
N GLU A 98 -5.50 0.77 0.59
CA GLU A 98 -6.27 0.95 -0.64
C GLU A 98 -5.75 2.11 -1.46
N ALA A 99 -5.57 1.91 -2.76
CA ALA A 99 -5.15 2.93 -3.70
C ALA A 99 -5.80 2.71 -5.06
N ASP A 100 -5.73 3.73 -5.89
CA ASP A 100 -6.14 3.64 -7.30
C ASP A 100 -5.24 2.68 -8.10
N ALA A 101 -3.94 2.69 -7.83
CA ALA A 101 -2.97 1.73 -8.32
C ALA A 101 -1.75 1.64 -7.39
N PHE A 102 -0.96 0.57 -7.54
CA PHE A 102 0.30 0.39 -6.82
C PHE A 102 1.45 0.16 -7.80
N CYS A 103 2.62 0.72 -7.50
CA CYS A 103 3.86 0.33 -8.17
C CYS A 103 4.43 -0.96 -7.58
N HIS A 104 5.48 -1.52 -8.20
CA HIS A 104 6.11 -2.75 -7.72
C HIS A 104 6.67 -2.53 -6.31
N SER A 105 6.25 -3.41 -5.39
CA SER A 105 6.63 -3.43 -3.97
C SER A 105 6.06 -2.32 -3.09
N MET A 106 5.22 -1.42 -3.64
CA MET A 106 4.70 -0.25 -2.93
C MET A 106 4.12 -0.59 -1.56
N VAL A 107 3.13 -1.49 -1.51
CA VAL A 107 2.43 -1.83 -0.24
C VAL A 107 3.42 -2.34 0.80
N ARG A 108 4.34 -3.23 0.41
CA ARG A 108 5.34 -3.82 1.31
C ARG A 108 6.36 -2.79 1.80
N ALA A 109 6.70 -1.81 0.98
CA ALA A 109 7.59 -0.71 1.33
C ALA A 109 6.90 0.31 2.25
N LEU A 110 5.64 0.68 1.94
CA LEU A 110 4.81 1.53 2.79
C LEU A 110 4.67 0.94 4.20
N VAL A 111 4.26 -0.33 4.29
CA VAL A 111 4.17 -1.02 5.59
C VAL A 111 5.52 -1.04 6.30
N GLY A 112 6.62 -1.30 5.59
CA GLY A 112 7.96 -1.30 6.17
C GLY A 112 8.39 0.04 6.75
N SER A 113 8.03 1.14 6.08
CA SER A 113 8.31 2.51 6.53
C SER A 113 7.51 2.87 7.78
N VAL A 114 6.23 2.48 7.82
CA VAL A 114 5.35 2.68 8.97
C VAL A 114 5.80 1.81 10.15
N VAL A 115 6.23 0.58 9.91
CA VAL A 115 6.86 -0.29 10.92
C VAL A 115 8.14 0.33 11.47
N ALA A 116 8.95 0.99 10.64
CA ALA A 116 10.13 1.71 11.11
C ALA A 116 9.77 2.86 12.06
N VAL A 117 8.66 3.56 11.83
CA VAL A 117 8.12 4.55 12.78
C VAL A 117 7.58 3.89 14.04
N GLY A 118 6.73 2.85 13.90
CA GLY A 118 6.12 2.13 15.03
C GLY A 118 7.12 1.43 15.94
N SER A 119 8.34 1.14 15.44
CA SER A 119 9.47 0.61 16.20
C SER A 119 10.46 1.70 16.65
N SER A 120 10.11 2.97 16.49
CA SER A 120 10.93 4.15 16.84
C SER A 120 12.31 4.21 16.17
N ARG A 121 12.50 3.51 15.03
CA ARG A 121 13.76 3.56 14.26
C ARG A 121 13.90 4.84 13.43
N ILE A 122 12.76 5.40 13.01
CA ILE A 122 12.66 6.72 12.36
C ILE A 122 11.47 7.46 12.94
N THR A 123 11.44 8.78 12.79
CA THR A 123 10.31 9.61 13.23
C THR A 123 9.24 9.74 12.14
N GLU A 124 8.05 10.21 12.51
CA GLU A 124 7.00 10.58 11.55
C GLU A 124 7.49 11.69 10.59
N HIS A 125 8.35 12.60 11.07
CA HIS A 125 8.96 13.63 10.25
C HIS A 125 9.95 13.05 9.23
N ASP A 126 10.80 12.11 9.65
CA ASP A 126 11.71 11.40 8.73
C ASP A 126 10.95 10.69 7.62
N LEU A 127 9.80 10.07 7.94
CA LEU A 127 8.97 9.39 6.95
C LEU A 127 8.49 10.35 5.85
N VAL A 128 7.99 11.53 6.25
CA VAL A 128 7.55 12.58 5.32
C VAL A 128 8.71 13.06 4.46
N ALA A 129 9.87 13.35 5.08
CA ALA A 129 11.07 13.76 4.36
C ALA A 129 11.55 12.71 3.36
N LEU A 130 11.51 11.42 3.73
CA LEU A 130 11.89 10.31 2.85
C LEU A 130 10.95 10.20 1.64
N ARG A 131 9.65 10.37 1.83
CA ARG A 131 8.70 10.42 0.71
C ARG A 131 9.05 11.59 -0.22
N ASP A 132 9.22 12.79 0.34
CA ASP A 132 9.41 14.02 -0.42
C ASP A 132 10.75 14.06 -1.16
N ALA A 133 11.75 13.30 -0.68
CA ALA A 133 13.03 13.11 -1.36
C ALA A 133 12.90 12.38 -2.71
N ARG A 134 11.88 11.54 -2.91
CA ARG A 134 11.65 10.76 -4.15
C ARG A 134 12.86 9.92 -4.57
N GLU A 135 13.60 9.42 -3.58
CA GLU A 135 14.84 8.68 -3.78
C GLU A 135 14.81 7.34 -3.06
N ARG A 136 15.60 6.39 -3.56
CA ARG A 136 15.75 5.10 -2.88
C ARG A 136 16.42 5.28 -1.53
N THR A 137 15.91 4.56 -0.54
CA THR A 137 16.42 4.61 0.83
C THR A 137 16.64 3.23 1.43
N SER A 138 17.56 3.13 2.38
CA SER A 138 17.79 1.96 3.23
C SER A 138 17.24 2.13 4.65
N ARG A 139 16.59 3.27 4.94
CA ARG A 139 16.07 3.61 6.28
C ARG A 139 14.95 2.68 6.75
N PHE A 140 14.29 1.98 5.84
CA PHE A 140 13.30 0.95 6.13
C PHE A 140 13.47 -0.25 5.21
N THR A 141 12.88 -1.37 5.61
CA THR A 141 12.96 -2.64 4.88
C THR A 141 11.66 -2.86 4.11
N VAL A 142 11.75 -3.42 2.90
CA VAL A 142 10.56 -3.93 2.20
C VAL A 142 10.07 -5.17 2.93
N MET A 143 8.86 -5.11 3.47
CA MET A 143 8.31 -6.17 4.33
C MET A 143 8.16 -7.51 3.60
N PRO A 144 8.14 -8.67 4.29
CA PRO A 144 7.98 -9.98 3.65
C PRO A 144 6.72 -10.09 2.77
N ALA A 145 6.75 -10.92 1.72
CA ALA A 145 5.61 -11.04 0.81
C ALA A 145 4.42 -11.79 1.43
N HIS A 146 4.70 -12.76 2.31
CA HIS A 146 3.67 -13.65 2.86
C HIS A 146 2.68 -12.95 3.80
N GLY A 147 2.98 -11.75 4.29
CA GLY A 147 2.04 -10.96 5.07
C GLY A 147 1.00 -10.21 4.22
N LEU A 148 1.14 -10.20 2.89
CA LEU A 148 0.31 -9.41 1.98
C LEU A 148 -0.76 -10.28 1.32
N SER A 149 -2.01 -9.83 1.40
CA SER A 149 -3.17 -10.43 0.75
C SER A 149 -3.91 -9.39 -0.09
N LEU A 150 -4.24 -9.72 -1.34
CA LEU A 150 -5.16 -8.92 -2.16
C LEU A 150 -6.59 -9.31 -1.77
N GLU A 151 -7.40 -8.36 -1.31
CA GLU A 151 -8.76 -8.63 -0.84
C GLU A 151 -9.83 -8.21 -1.84
N GLU A 152 -9.63 -7.09 -2.53
CA GLU A 152 -10.66 -6.52 -3.40
C GLU A 152 -10.05 -5.75 -4.57
N ILE A 153 -10.68 -5.86 -5.73
CA ILE A 153 -10.49 -4.98 -6.87
C ILE A 153 -11.86 -4.43 -7.23
N ARG A 154 -11.99 -3.10 -7.30
CA ARG A 154 -13.23 -2.45 -7.72
C ARG A 154 -13.13 -2.05 -9.19
N TYR A 155 -14.22 -2.24 -9.92
CA TYR A 155 -14.38 -1.88 -11.33
C TYR A 155 -15.55 -0.91 -11.47
N PRO A 156 -15.58 -0.06 -12.50
CA PRO A 156 -16.73 0.80 -12.74
C PRO A 156 -17.90 -0.01 -13.33
N ALA A 157 -19.04 0.65 -13.53
CA ALA A 157 -20.13 0.10 -14.33
C ALA A 157 -19.68 -0.20 -15.77
N ASP A 158 -20.33 -1.17 -16.43
CA ASP A 158 -19.92 -1.71 -17.73
C ASP A 158 -19.82 -0.63 -18.81
N GLU A 159 -20.74 0.33 -18.79
CA GLU A 159 -20.78 1.49 -19.70
C GLU A 159 -19.58 2.45 -19.58
N LEU A 160 -18.85 2.41 -18.45
CA LEU A 160 -17.69 3.26 -18.19
C LEU A 160 -16.35 2.54 -18.42
N LEU A 161 -16.37 1.25 -18.77
CA LEU A 161 -15.15 0.43 -18.90
C LEU A 161 -14.19 0.97 -19.96
N VAL A 162 -14.69 1.32 -21.15
CA VAL A 162 -13.87 1.83 -22.26
C VAL A 162 -13.13 3.09 -21.82
N ALA A 163 -13.87 4.10 -21.36
CA ALA A 163 -13.31 5.36 -20.89
C ALA A 163 -12.28 5.16 -19.76
N ARG A 164 -12.55 4.23 -18.84
CA ARG A 164 -11.60 3.91 -17.75
C ARG A 164 -10.30 3.32 -18.27
N VAL A 165 -10.37 2.38 -19.21
CA VAL A 165 -9.18 1.74 -19.79
C VAL A 165 -8.33 2.76 -20.54
N GLU A 166 -8.94 3.63 -21.33
CA GLU A 166 -8.27 4.71 -22.05
C GLU A 166 -7.58 5.68 -21.09
N HIS A 167 -8.31 6.16 -20.09
CA HIS A 167 -7.76 7.07 -19.07
C HIS A 167 -6.59 6.45 -18.31
N THR A 168 -6.65 5.17 -17.95
CA THR A 168 -5.59 4.49 -17.19
C THR A 168 -4.34 4.24 -18.03
N ARG A 169 -4.48 4.12 -19.35
CA ARG A 169 -3.35 3.98 -20.28
C ARG A 169 -2.68 5.32 -20.58
N ALA A 170 -3.41 6.43 -20.50
CA ALA A 170 -2.83 7.76 -20.57
C ALA A 170 -1.87 7.99 -19.38
N LYS A 171 -0.65 8.48 -19.65
CA LYS A 171 0.33 8.78 -18.60
C LYS A 171 -0.19 9.90 -17.70
N ARG A 172 0.02 9.77 -16.39
CA ARG A 172 -0.30 10.79 -15.40
C ARG A 172 0.91 11.70 -15.19
N ASP A 173 0.78 12.97 -15.55
CA ASP A 173 1.76 14.03 -15.25
C ASP A 173 1.36 14.81 -13.99
N THR A 174 2.36 15.32 -13.27
CA THR A 174 2.24 15.98 -11.94
C THR A 174 1.70 17.42 -11.97
N ASP A 175 1.36 17.98 -13.13
CA ASP A 175 0.96 19.38 -13.25
C ASP A 175 -0.44 19.71 -12.70
N SER A 176 -1.19 18.71 -12.22
CA SER A 176 -2.49 18.88 -11.56
C SER A 176 -2.42 19.05 -10.04
N VAL A 177 -1.23 19.05 -9.43
CA VAL A 177 -1.03 19.12 -7.96
C VAL A 177 -0.89 20.57 -7.44
N LEU A 178 -1.03 21.57 -8.32
CA LEU A 178 -0.97 22.99 -7.96
C LEU A 178 -2.22 23.73 -8.50
N SER A 179 -3.38 23.50 -7.88
CA SER A 179 -4.49 24.47 -7.87
C SER A 179 -5.18 24.49 -6.52
#